data_AF-A0A401I245-F1
#
_entry.id   AF-A0A401I245-F1
#
_cell.length_a   1.000
_cell.length_b   1.000
_cell.length_c   1.000
_cell.angle_alpha   90.00
_cell.angle_beta   90.00
_cell.angle_gamma   90.00
#
_symmetry.space_group_name_H-M   'P 1'
#
loop_
_entity.id
_entity.type
_entity.pdbx_description
1 polymer ?
#
loop_
_entity_poly.entity_id
_entity_poly.type
_entity_poly.pdbx_seq_one_letter_code
_entity_poly.pdbx_strand_id
1 'polypeptide(L)'
;MSYPNIPNISPTVILTRDDVVNLLFSSIAMEELGLAHIINAEGEKIQYALGTLAGVTGPGATLADILQVNQSAQAMLDTVFRQEMMLDSKLKTASNLPTLIGPQGPTGATGLPGGVLSVNGQTGVVVLNADDGVFPINNELSPTGELSDYREPGVYSSSSPTGPGPSDGPDVEHPAVWTIYVSRVGQFVQQLYISNPSLFYRSSQDGGLTYPEGWIPIGTDGATGATGISVTGATGLAG
;
A
#
# COMPACT_ATOMS: atom_id res chain seq x y z
N MET A 1 9.67 5.24 -62.93
CA MET A 1 9.53 6.38 -62.00
C MET A 1 9.78 5.84 -60.59
N SER A 2 10.90 6.17 -59.96
CA SER A 2 11.17 5.79 -58.56
C SER A 2 10.48 6.79 -57.64
N TYR A 3 9.61 6.30 -56.76
CA TYR A 3 9.04 7.12 -55.70
C TYR A 3 10.17 7.67 -54.80
N PRO A 4 10.03 8.89 -54.25
CA PRO A 4 10.95 9.40 -53.24
C PRO A 4 10.96 8.48 -52.02
N ASN A 5 12.16 8.07 -51.58
CA ASN A 5 12.34 7.27 -50.39
C ASN A 5 12.32 8.22 -49.17
N ILE A 6 11.14 8.51 -48.65
CA ILE A 6 10.98 9.32 -47.43
C ILE A 6 11.52 8.50 -46.26
N PRO A 7 12.50 9.00 -45.49
CA PRO A 7 13.01 8.28 -44.32
C PRO A 7 11.88 7.96 -43.35
N ASN A 8 11.87 6.72 -42.82
CA ASN A 8 10.96 6.35 -41.75
C ASN A 8 11.33 7.13 -40.48
N ILE A 9 10.58 8.18 -40.16
CA ILE A 9 10.63 8.85 -38.87
C ILE A 9 9.68 8.12 -37.92
N SER A 10 10.20 7.18 -37.14
CA SER A 10 9.46 6.66 -35.99
C SER A 10 9.73 7.60 -34.81
N PRO A 11 8.78 8.45 -34.38
CA PRO A 11 8.97 9.28 -33.21
C PRO A 11 9.10 8.36 -31.99
N THR A 12 10.32 8.17 -31.49
CA THR A 12 10.55 7.48 -30.23
C THR A 12 10.19 8.46 -29.11
N VAL A 13 8.92 8.45 -28.70
CA VAL A 13 8.49 9.21 -27.53
C VAL A 13 8.84 8.40 -26.29
N ILE A 14 9.91 8.77 -25.60
CA ILE A 14 10.29 8.21 -24.32
C ILE A 14 9.67 9.11 -23.25
N LEU A 15 8.60 8.66 -22.61
CA LEU A 15 7.95 9.34 -21.49
C LEU A 15 8.41 8.70 -20.18
N THR A 16 8.96 9.51 -19.27
CA THR A 16 9.17 9.06 -17.89
C THR A 16 7.85 9.10 -17.11
N ARG A 17 7.79 8.41 -15.96
CA ARG A 17 6.62 8.45 -15.09
C ARG A 17 6.28 9.87 -14.65
N ASP A 18 7.29 10.68 -14.35
CA ASP A 18 7.09 12.07 -13.93
C ASP A 18 6.59 12.94 -15.09
N ASP A 19 7.03 12.66 -16.33
CA ASP A 19 6.47 13.32 -17.52
C ASP A 19 4.98 12.96 -17.69
N VAL A 20 4.60 11.69 -17.51
CA VAL A 20 3.19 11.26 -17.59
C VAL A 20 2.35 11.92 -16.49
N VAL A 21 2.84 11.97 -15.26
CA VAL A 21 2.16 12.64 -14.14
C VAL A 21 1.96 14.13 -14.43
N ASN A 22 3.01 14.82 -14.90
CA ASN A 22 2.93 16.23 -15.27
C ASN A 22 1.97 16.48 -16.44
N LEU A 23 1.92 15.58 -17.42
CA LEU A 23 0.95 15.65 -18.51
C LEU A 23 -0.49 15.42 -18.04
N LEU A 24 -0.71 14.50 -17.09
CA LEU A 24 -2.02 14.29 -16.48
C LEU A 24 -2.48 15.53 -15.71
N PHE A 25 -1.62 16.12 -14.88
CA PHE A 25 -1.94 17.37 -14.19
C PHE A 25 -2.20 18.52 -15.16
N SER A 26 -1.41 18.62 -16.23
CA SER A 26 -1.64 19.60 -17.29
C SER A 26 -2.98 19.38 -17.99
N SER A 27 -3.39 18.13 -18.22
CA SER A 27 -4.69 17.81 -18.83
C SER A 27 -5.87 18.19 -17.92
N ILE A 28 -5.74 17.99 -16.61
CA ILE A 28 -6.73 18.41 -15.61
C ILE A 28 -6.81 19.94 -15.60
N ALA A 29 -5.68 20.64 -15.53
CA ALA A 29 -5.64 22.10 -15.56
C ALA A 29 -6.27 22.69 -16.83
N MET A 30 -6.09 22.04 -18.00
CA MET A 30 -6.77 22.47 -19.23
C MET A 30 -8.28 22.23 -19.19
N GLU A 31 -8.75 21.14 -18.58
CA GLU A 31 -10.19 20.88 -18.41
C GLU A 31 -10.81 21.93 -17.48
N GLU A 32 -10.16 22.25 -16.35
CA GLU A 32 -10.53 23.30 -15.39
C GLU A 32 -10.63 24.70 -16.06
N LEU A 33 -9.64 25.07 -16.88
CA LEU A 33 -9.68 26.32 -17.64
C LEU A 33 -10.87 26.35 -18.61
N GLY A 34 -11.18 25.22 -19.25
CA GLY A 34 -12.37 25.09 -20.10
C GLY A 34 -13.68 25.28 -19.33
N LEU A 35 -13.79 24.69 -18.14
CA LEU A 35 -14.94 24.85 -17.26
C LEU A 35 -15.11 26.30 -16.78
N ALA A 36 -14.00 26.99 -16.47
CA ALA A 36 -14.05 28.41 -16.10
C ALA A 36 -14.61 29.28 -17.23
N HIS A 37 -14.24 29.02 -18.49
CA HIS A 37 -14.82 29.72 -19.64
C HIS A 37 -16.32 29.47 -19.81
N ILE A 38 -16.77 28.23 -19.57
CA ILE A 38 -18.20 27.88 -19.60
C ILE A 38 -18.96 28.65 -18.51
N ILE A 39 -18.45 28.67 -17.28
CA ILE A 39 -19.08 29.40 -16.17
C ILE A 39 -19.18 30.89 -16.50
N ASN A 40 -18.11 31.48 -17.04
CA ASN A 40 -18.12 32.88 -17.47
C ASN A 40 -19.16 33.14 -18.56
N ALA A 41 -19.27 32.26 -19.57
CA ALA A 41 -20.27 32.37 -20.63
C ALA A 41 -21.71 32.27 -20.09
N GLU A 42 -21.99 31.42 -19.11
CA GLU A 42 -23.28 31.39 -18.43
C GLU A 42 -23.54 32.69 -17.64
N GLY A 43 -22.51 33.25 -17.00
CA GLY A 43 -22.58 34.56 -16.33
C GLY A 43 -22.96 35.68 -17.31
N GLU A 44 -22.30 35.75 -18.46
CA GLU A 44 -22.62 36.71 -19.53
C GLU A 44 -24.03 36.50 -20.08
N LYS A 45 -24.48 35.24 -20.23
CA LYS A 45 -25.84 34.91 -20.67
C LYS A 45 -26.90 35.45 -19.69
N ILE A 46 -26.67 35.31 -18.38
CA ILE A 46 -27.53 35.87 -17.35
C ILE A 46 -27.55 37.41 -17.43
N GLN A 47 -26.39 38.04 -17.55
CA GLN A 47 -26.29 39.49 -17.69
C GLN A 47 -26.99 40.01 -18.95
N TYR A 48 -26.88 39.27 -20.07
CA TYR A 48 -27.57 39.59 -21.31
C TYR A 48 -29.10 39.52 -21.14
N ALA A 49 -29.61 38.46 -20.51
CA ALA A 49 -31.04 38.29 -20.24
C ALA A 49 -31.61 39.38 -19.30
N LEU A 50 -30.81 39.85 -18.35
CA LEU A 50 -31.17 40.93 -17.43
C LEU A 50 -30.94 42.34 -18.01
N GLY A 51 -30.34 42.46 -19.19
CA GLY A 51 -29.97 43.74 -19.80
C GLY A 51 -28.87 44.49 -19.06
N THR A 52 -28.06 43.80 -18.25
CA THR A 52 -26.94 44.39 -17.49
C THR A 52 -25.59 44.23 -18.19
N LEU A 53 -25.53 43.48 -19.29
CA LEU A 53 -24.31 43.28 -20.06
C LEU A 53 -23.89 44.58 -20.78
N ALA A 54 -22.67 45.05 -20.52
CA ALA A 54 -22.18 46.32 -21.06
C ALA A 54 -22.05 46.26 -22.59
N GLY A 55 -22.58 47.28 -23.28
CA GLY A 55 -22.46 47.42 -24.74
C GLY A 55 -23.41 46.53 -25.56
N VAL A 56 -24.22 45.67 -24.92
CA VAL A 56 -25.21 44.83 -25.58
C VAL A 56 -26.50 44.80 -24.76
N THR A 57 -27.51 45.56 -25.19
CA THR A 57 -28.87 45.46 -24.63
C THR A 57 -29.71 44.58 -25.53
N GLY A 58 -30.04 43.38 -25.06
CA GLY A 58 -31.05 42.54 -25.71
C GLY A 58 -32.44 43.20 -25.67
N PRO A 59 -33.37 42.78 -26.55
CA PRO A 59 -34.78 43.15 -26.38
C PRO A 59 -35.26 42.76 -24.98
N GLY A 60 -36.23 43.50 -24.42
CA GLY A 60 -36.72 43.23 -23.07
C GLY A 60 -37.15 41.78 -22.91
N ALA A 61 -36.40 41.00 -22.14
CA ALA A 61 -36.68 39.59 -21.90
C ALA A 61 -38.00 39.46 -21.13
N THR A 62 -38.83 38.51 -21.53
CA THR A 62 -40.04 38.20 -20.77
C THR A 62 -39.68 37.42 -19.50
N LEU A 63 -40.59 37.39 -18.52
CA LEU A 63 -40.40 36.57 -17.31
C LEU A 63 -40.17 35.09 -17.65
N ALA A 64 -40.82 34.57 -18.70
CA ALA A 64 -40.64 33.19 -19.15
C ALA A 64 -39.20 32.94 -19.65
N ASP A 65 -38.63 33.89 -20.41
CA ASP A 65 -37.26 33.80 -20.91
C ASP A 65 -36.25 33.79 -19.75
N ILE A 66 -36.44 34.66 -18.75
CA ILE A 66 -35.56 34.75 -17.57
C ILE A 66 -35.61 33.44 -16.76
N LEU A 67 -36.81 32.88 -16.56
CA LEU A 67 -36.95 31.60 -15.86
C LEU A 67 -36.27 30.46 -16.62
N GLN A 68 -36.36 30.45 -17.95
CA GLN A 68 -35.68 29.46 -18.78
C GLN A 68 -34.15 29.60 -18.71
N VAL A 69 -33.62 30.83 -18.75
CA VAL A 69 -32.18 31.09 -18.59
C VAL A 69 -31.69 30.62 -17.22
N ASN A 70 -32.44 30.91 -16.15
CA ASN A 70 -32.10 30.45 -14.80
C ASN A 70 -32.09 28.92 -14.68
N GLN A 71 -33.10 28.24 -15.23
CA GLN A 71 -33.15 26.77 -15.26
C GLN A 71 -31.98 26.18 -16.06
N SER A 72 -31.65 26.77 -17.21
CA SER A 72 -30.51 26.34 -18.02
C SER A 72 -29.18 26.53 -17.28
N ALA A 73 -29.00 27.66 -16.60
CA ALA A 73 -27.78 27.93 -15.84
C ALA A 73 -27.62 26.96 -14.66
N GLN A 74 -28.71 26.67 -13.92
CA GLN A 74 -28.70 25.67 -12.85
C GLN A 74 -28.33 24.28 -13.36
N ALA A 75 -28.93 23.83 -14.47
CA ALA A 75 -28.59 22.55 -15.08
C ALA A 75 -27.14 22.48 -15.56
N MET A 76 -26.60 23.60 -16.05
CA MET A 76 -25.19 23.67 -16.47
C MET A 76 -24.26 23.61 -15.26
N LEU A 77 -24.55 24.36 -14.18
CA LEU A 77 -23.77 24.32 -12.94
C LEU A 77 -23.79 22.93 -12.28
N ASP A 78 -24.93 22.23 -12.31
CA ASP A 78 -25.02 20.85 -11.84
C ASP A 78 -24.12 19.90 -12.65
N THR A 79 -24.03 20.14 -13.97
CA THR A 79 -23.15 19.36 -14.85
C THR A 79 -21.68 19.66 -14.57
N VAL A 80 -21.31 20.94 -14.43
CA VAL A 80 -19.97 21.37 -14.06
C VAL A 80 -19.56 20.75 -12.73
N PHE A 81 -20.42 20.80 -11.70
CA PHE A 81 -20.12 20.19 -10.39
C PHE A 81 -19.82 18.68 -10.49
N ARG A 82 -20.52 17.95 -11.37
CA ARG A 82 -20.22 16.53 -11.61
C ARG A 82 -18.88 16.34 -12.31
N GLN A 83 -18.50 17.24 -13.22
CA GLN A 83 -17.19 17.23 -13.87
C GLN A 83 -16.07 17.53 -12.87
N GLU A 84 -16.25 18.51 -11.99
CA GLU A 84 -15.32 18.83 -10.89
C GLU A 84 -15.05 17.61 -9.99
N MET A 85 -16.10 16.87 -9.60
CA MET A 85 -15.94 15.63 -8.83
C MET A 85 -15.14 14.56 -9.59
N MET A 86 -15.33 14.46 -10.91
CA MET A 86 -14.55 13.54 -11.75
C MET A 86 -13.09 13.99 -11.85
N LEU A 87 -12.84 15.29 -12.01
CA LEU A 87 -11.52 15.89 -12.09
C LEU A 87 -10.73 15.70 -10.79
N ASP A 88 -11.37 15.90 -9.64
CA ASP A 88 -10.80 15.58 -8.32
C ASP A 88 -10.41 14.11 -8.19
N SER A 89 -11.25 13.19 -8.68
CA SER A 89 -10.95 11.75 -8.71
C SER A 89 -9.75 11.43 -9.62
N LYS A 90 -9.69 12.03 -10.82
CA LYS A 90 -8.53 11.90 -11.74
C LYS A 90 -7.25 12.43 -11.07
N LEU A 91 -7.32 13.57 -10.40
CA LEU A 91 -6.18 14.19 -9.70
C LEU A 91 -5.65 13.29 -8.58
N LYS A 92 -6.55 12.78 -7.72
CA LYS A 92 -6.19 11.83 -6.65
C LYS A 92 -5.59 10.53 -7.19
N THR A 93 -6.09 10.05 -8.32
CA THR A 93 -5.55 8.84 -8.95
C THR A 93 -4.15 9.12 -9.52
N ALA A 94 -3.98 10.24 -10.23
CA ALA A 94 -2.71 10.65 -10.81
C ALA A 94 -1.63 10.91 -9.73
N SER A 95 -1.99 11.52 -8.60
CA SER A 95 -1.07 11.77 -7.49
C SER A 95 -0.58 10.48 -6.81
N ASN A 96 -1.37 9.42 -6.86
CA ASN A 96 -1.10 8.14 -6.20
C ASN A 96 -0.53 7.07 -7.15
N LEU A 97 -0.11 7.44 -8.37
CA LEU A 97 0.45 6.48 -9.33
C LEU A 97 1.70 5.78 -8.74
N PRO A 98 1.70 4.45 -8.56
CA PRO A 98 2.79 3.73 -7.93
C PRO A 98 4.03 3.73 -8.81
N THR A 99 5.22 3.73 -8.20
CA THR A 99 6.47 3.45 -8.91
C THR A 99 6.57 1.94 -9.12
N LEU A 100 6.46 1.48 -10.37
CA LEU A 100 6.81 0.11 -10.69
C LEU A 100 8.32 -0.06 -10.42
N ILE A 101 8.67 -0.88 -9.43
CA ILE A 101 10.05 -1.34 -9.29
C ILE A 101 10.36 -2.09 -10.58
N GLY A 102 11.35 -1.61 -11.34
CA GLY A 102 11.75 -2.26 -12.58
C GLY A 102 12.10 -3.73 -12.35
N PRO A 103 12.05 -4.58 -13.39
CA PRO A 103 12.52 -5.95 -13.27
C PRO A 103 13.93 -5.95 -12.68
N GLN A 104 14.20 -6.94 -11.81
CA GLN A 104 15.54 -7.16 -11.26
C GLN A 104 16.54 -7.10 -12.43
N GLY A 105 17.56 -6.24 -12.30
CA GLY A 105 18.61 -6.13 -13.31
C GLY A 105 19.23 -7.50 -13.60
N PRO A 106 19.83 -7.70 -14.78
CA PRO A 106 20.49 -8.96 -15.11
C PRO A 106 21.45 -9.34 -13.98
N THR A 107 21.39 -10.60 -13.53
CA THR A 107 22.37 -11.15 -12.59
C THR A 107 23.75 -10.80 -13.09
N GLY A 108 24.54 -10.11 -12.26
CA GLY A 108 25.92 -9.76 -12.61
C GLY A 108 26.71 -11.00 -13.04
N ALA A 109 27.79 -10.80 -13.80
CA ALA A 109 28.63 -11.91 -14.24
C ALA A 109 28.97 -12.81 -13.04
N THR A 110 28.57 -14.08 -13.11
CA THR A 110 29.04 -15.09 -12.15
C THR A 110 30.56 -15.02 -12.18
N GLY A 111 31.19 -14.70 -11.05
CA GLY A 111 32.65 -14.69 -10.96
C GLY A 111 33.21 -16.02 -11.45
N LEU A 112 34.47 -16.01 -11.90
CA LEU A 112 35.22 -17.25 -12.11
C LEU A 112 34.97 -18.18 -10.92
N PRO A 113 34.69 -19.49 -11.12
CA PRO A 113 34.51 -20.42 -10.03
C PRO A 113 35.68 -20.30 -9.06
N GLY A 114 35.47 -19.58 -7.96
CA GLY A 114 36.38 -19.59 -6.84
C GLY A 114 36.23 -20.99 -6.28
N GLY A 115 37.26 -21.82 -6.43
CA GLY A 115 37.30 -23.11 -5.77
C GLY A 115 37.10 -22.84 -4.27
N VAL A 116 35.90 -23.11 -3.77
CA VAL A 116 35.59 -22.97 -2.36
C VAL A 116 36.40 -24.07 -1.70
N LEU A 117 37.59 -23.74 -1.20
CA LEU A 117 38.47 -24.71 -0.54
C LEU A 117 37.77 -25.25 0.72
N SER A 118 36.95 -24.41 1.37
CA SER A 118 36.03 -24.86 2.41
C SER A 118 34.79 -23.99 2.56
N VAL A 119 33.65 -24.59 2.89
CA VAL A 119 32.44 -23.90 3.39
C VAL A 119 32.27 -24.29 4.87
N ASN A 120 32.18 -23.32 5.79
CA ASN A 120 32.08 -23.57 7.24
C ASN A 120 33.15 -24.52 7.82
N GLY A 121 34.37 -24.51 7.25
CA GLY A 121 35.48 -25.38 7.69
C GLY A 121 35.48 -26.80 7.10
N GLN A 122 34.46 -27.19 6.31
CA GLN A 122 34.45 -28.47 5.60
C GLN A 122 35.18 -28.36 4.25
N THR A 123 36.15 -29.24 4.02
CA THR A 123 36.98 -29.32 2.81
C THR A 123 36.61 -30.58 2.03
N GLY A 124 36.44 -30.51 0.70
CA GLY A 124 36.13 -31.68 -0.15
C GLY A 124 34.77 -31.57 -0.86
N VAL A 125 34.10 -32.71 -1.10
CA VAL A 125 32.73 -32.72 -1.66
C VAL A 125 31.75 -32.23 -0.59
N VAL A 126 31.43 -30.94 -0.62
CA VAL A 126 30.43 -30.33 0.26
C VAL A 126 29.04 -30.71 -0.28
N VAL A 127 28.34 -31.59 0.43
CA VAL A 127 26.93 -31.91 0.15
C VAL A 127 26.09 -30.93 0.97
N LEU A 128 25.55 -29.91 0.32
CA LEU A 128 24.64 -28.95 0.94
C LEU A 128 23.24 -29.57 1.04
N ASN A 129 22.96 -30.26 2.14
CA ASN A 129 21.61 -30.69 2.48
C ASN A 129 20.84 -29.51 3.12
N ALA A 130 19.52 -29.60 3.20
CA ALA A 130 18.68 -28.57 3.84
C ALA A 130 19.08 -28.32 5.31
N ASP A 131 19.77 -29.27 5.94
CA ASP A 131 20.32 -29.19 7.29
C ASP A 131 21.51 -28.20 7.41
N ASP A 132 22.16 -27.83 6.30
CA ASP A 132 23.36 -26.97 6.23
C ASP A 132 23.16 -25.69 5.38
N GLY A 133 21.90 -25.29 5.15
CA GLY A 133 21.52 -24.20 4.24
C GLY A 133 21.79 -22.77 4.75
N VAL A 134 22.13 -21.88 3.82
CA VAL A 134 22.54 -20.45 3.94
C VAL A 134 21.55 -19.52 4.69
N PHE A 135 20.41 -20.02 5.13
CA PHE A 135 19.58 -19.47 6.20
C PHE A 135 19.08 -20.66 7.03
N PRO A 136 19.33 -20.74 8.35
CA PRO A 136 18.78 -21.81 9.16
C PRO A 136 17.26 -21.58 9.29
N ILE A 137 16.51 -22.05 8.29
CA ILE A 137 15.09 -22.33 8.46
C ILE A 137 15.06 -23.70 9.14
N ASN A 138 14.98 -23.69 10.46
CA ASN A 138 14.77 -24.92 11.22
C ASN A 138 13.31 -25.33 11.03
N ASN A 139 13.02 -26.07 9.96
CA ASN A 139 11.66 -26.44 9.55
C ASN A 139 11.07 -27.64 10.32
N GLU A 140 11.88 -28.29 11.18
CA GLU A 140 11.46 -29.48 11.93
C GLU A 140 11.43 -29.15 13.44
N LEU A 141 10.40 -28.43 13.87
CA LEU A 141 10.20 -28.09 15.28
C LEU A 141 9.00 -28.83 15.84
N SER A 142 9.14 -29.32 17.08
CA SER A 142 8.03 -29.91 17.81
C SER A 142 6.95 -28.86 18.06
N PRO A 143 5.67 -29.14 17.75
CA PRO A 143 4.56 -28.20 17.95
C PRO A 143 4.31 -27.83 19.42
N THR A 144 4.95 -28.53 20.37
CA THR A 144 4.81 -28.35 21.82
C THR A 144 6.06 -27.81 22.51
N GLY A 145 7.07 -27.33 21.76
CA GLY A 145 8.28 -26.75 22.35
C GLY A 145 8.02 -25.39 23.01
N GLU A 146 8.89 -24.99 23.94
CA GLU A 146 8.87 -23.63 24.48
C GLU A 146 9.52 -22.67 23.47
N LEU A 147 8.82 -21.61 23.09
CA LEU A 147 9.33 -20.49 22.30
C LEU A 147 10.56 -19.83 22.95
N SER A 148 10.70 -19.96 24.27
CA SER A 148 11.85 -19.47 25.03
C SER A 148 13.14 -20.21 24.72
N ASP A 149 13.09 -21.40 24.13
CA ASP A 149 14.27 -22.14 23.69
C ASP A 149 14.90 -21.53 22.43
N TYR A 150 14.13 -20.76 21.64
CA TYR A 150 14.62 -20.11 20.42
C TYR A 150 15.39 -18.82 20.71
N ARG A 151 16.66 -18.97 21.07
CA ARG A 151 17.54 -17.86 21.48
C ARG A 151 18.48 -17.40 20.38
N GLU A 152 18.68 -18.24 19.38
CA GLU A 152 19.58 -17.96 18.27
C GLU A 152 18.86 -17.21 17.15
N PRO A 153 19.57 -16.33 16.42
CA PRO A 153 18.97 -15.58 15.34
C PRO A 153 18.47 -16.52 14.24
N GLY A 154 17.22 -16.36 13.83
CA GLY A 154 16.59 -17.26 12.87
C GLY A 154 15.09 -17.06 12.74
N VAL A 155 14.49 -17.87 11.87
CA VAL A 155 13.04 -17.96 11.67
C VAL A 155 12.62 -19.38 11.99
N TYR A 156 11.61 -19.51 12.85
CA TYR A 156 11.10 -20.77 13.34
C TYR A 156 9.58 -20.77 13.14
N SER A 157 9.00 -21.89 12.71
CA SER A 157 7.56 -21.99 12.47
C SER A 157 7.00 -23.34 12.88
N SER A 158 5.69 -23.36 13.14
CA SER A 158 4.94 -24.59 13.41
C SER A 158 5.05 -25.59 12.25
N SER A 159 5.26 -26.87 12.56
CA SER A 159 5.30 -27.99 11.60
C SER A 159 3.93 -28.57 11.25
N SER A 160 2.88 -28.25 12.03
CA SER A 160 1.52 -28.72 11.82
C SER A 160 0.50 -27.60 12.06
N PRO A 161 -0.52 -27.43 11.20
CA PRO A 161 -1.60 -26.48 11.43
C PRO A 161 -2.65 -26.99 12.44
N THR A 162 -2.47 -28.21 12.97
CA THR A 162 -3.39 -28.85 13.92
C THR A 162 -2.65 -29.32 15.16
N GLY A 163 -3.28 -29.16 16.34
CA GLY A 163 -2.71 -29.56 17.63
C GLY A 163 -2.69 -28.42 18.66
N PRO A 164 -2.10 -28.65 19.84
CA PRO A 164 -1.78 -27.56 20.78
C PRO A 164 -0.66 -26.67 20.22
N GLY A 165 -0.66 -25.40 20.62
CA GLY A 165 0.45 -24.50 20.37
C GLY A 165 1.60 -24.63 21.37
N PRO A 166 2.62 -23.76 21.27
CA PRO A 166 3.73 -23.68 22.21
C PRO A 166 3.23 -23.41 23.64
N SER A 167 3.84 -24.04 24.64
CA SER A 167 3.40 -23.93 26.04
C SER A 167 3.61 -22.55 26.66
N ASP A 168 4.59 -21.77 26.18
CA ASP A 168 4.89 -20.40 26.61
C ASP A 168 4.54 -19.36 25.52
N GLY A 169 3.67 -19.73 24.58
CA GLY A 169 3.13 -18.82 23.57
C GLY A 169 2.11 -17.83 24.14
N PRO A 170 1.86 -16.71 23.43
CA PRO A 170 0.75 -15.82 23.77
C PRO A 170 -0.61 -16.50 23.52
N ASP A 171 -1.64 -16.07 24.22
CA ASP A 171 -3.01 -16.52 23.99
C ASP A 171 -3.54 -15.96 22.67
N VAL A 172 -3.87 -16.84 21.72
CA VAL A 172 -4.28 -16.48 20.35
C VAL A 172 -5.35 -17.44 19.83
N GLU A 173 -6.09 -17.00 18.81
CA GLU A 173 -7.18 -17.79 18.18
C GLU A 173 -6.67 -19.07 17.51
N HIS A 174 -5.44 -19.06 16.98
CA HIS A 174 -4.87 -20.17 16.21
C HIS A 174 -3.49 -20.60 16.75
N PRO A 175 -3.41 -21.16 17.97
CA PRO A 175 -2.15 -21.42 18.66
C PRO A 175 -1.27 -22.47 17.98
N ALA A 176 -1.86 -23.35 17.17
CA ALA A 176 -1.12 -24.36 16.40
C ALA A 176 -0.32 -23.77 15.23
N VAL A 177 -0.74 -22.61 14.70
CA VAL A 177 -0.15 -21.97 13.52
C VAL A 177 0.63 -20.75 13.98
N TRP A 178 1.96 -20.84 13.95
CA TRP A 178 2.81 -19.76 14.41
C TRP A 178 4.11 -19.66 13.63
N THR A 179 4.62 -18.44 13.56
CA THR A 179 5.98 -18.14 13.13
C THR A 179 6.61 -17.17 14.13
N ILE A 180 7.85 -17.45 14.53
CA ILE A 180 8.66 -16.59 15.38
C ILE A 180 9.94 -16.18 14.67
N TYR A 181 10.19 -14.89 14.63
CA TYR A 181 11.46 -14.30 14.22
C TYR A 181 12.27 -13.99 15.46
N VAL A 182 13.51 -14.47 15.50
CA VAL A 182 14.45 -14.21 16.59
C VAL A 182 15.60 -13.38 16.04
N SER A 183 15.86 -12.24 16.69
CA SER A 183 17.06 -11.44 16.45
C SER A 183 17.89 -11.38 17.72
N ARG A 184 19.22 -11.36 17.57
CA ARG A 184 20.15 -11.33 18.69
C ARG A 184 21.30 -10.38 18.43
N VAL A 185 21.57 -9.51 19.41
CA VAL A 185 22.75 -8.64 19.45
C VAL A 185 23.40 -8.78 20.83
N GLY A 186 24.45 -9.59 20.92
CA GLY A 186 25.09 -9.92 22.20
C GLY A 186 24.14 -10.66 23.14
N GLN A 187 23.82 -10.04 24.28
CA GLN A 187 22.88 -10.58 25.28
C GLN A 187 21.42 -10.14 25.02
N PHE A 188 21.20 -9.22 24.08
CA PHE A 188 19.85 -8.78 23.74
C PHE A 188 19.24 -9.75 22.74
N VAL A 189 18.12 -10.38 23.11
CA VAL A 189 17.33 -11.26 22.24
C VAL A 189 15.95 -10.63 22.07
N GLN A 190 15.51 -10.47 20.84
CA GLN A 190 14.17 -10.01 20.53
C GLN A 190 13.44 -11.08 19.73
N GLN A 191 12.20 -11.35 20.13
CA GLN A 191 11.34 -12.31 19.50
C GLN A 191 10.07 -11.61 18.99
N LEU A 192 9.72 -11.85 17.72
CA LEU A 192 8.47 -11.41 17.11
C LEU A 192 7.66 -12.66 16.75
N TYR A 193 6.52 -12.84 17.42
CA TYR A 193 5.58 -13.91 17.20
C TYR A 193 4.42 -13.47 16.31
N ILE A 194 4.03 -14.33 15.37
CA ILE A 194 2.95 -14.09 14.42
C ILE A 194 2.06 -15.33 14.39
N SER A 195 0.77 -15.14 14.61
CA SER A 195 -0.28 -16.15 14.42
C SER A 195 -1.54 -15.44 13.94
N ASN A 196 -1.95 -15.68 12.70
CA ASN A 196 -3.02 -14.91 12.04
C ASN A 196 -4.31 -14.82 12.89
N PRO A 197 -4.84 -13.62 13.22
CA PRO A 197 -4.38 -12.28 12.82
C PRO A 197 -3.43 -11.57 13.81
N SER A 198 -3.11 -12.19 14.94
CA SER A 198 -2.38 -11.60 16.06
C SER A 198 -0.85 -11.53 15.84
N LEU A 199 -0.25 -10.44 16.33
CA LEU A 199 1.20 -10.24 16.39
C LEU A 199 1.60 -9.90 17.83
N PHE A 200 2.73 -10.43 18.28
CA PHE A 200 3.30 -10.14 19.60
C PHE A 200 4.81 -9.97 19.51
N TYR A 201 5.39 -9.18 20.40
CA TYR A 201 6.84 -9.16 20.59
C TYR A 201 7.21 -9.35 22.06
N ARG A 202 8.42 -9.84 22.28
CA ARG A 202 9.06 -9.84 23.60
C ARG A 202 10.56 -9.62 23.47
N SER A 203 11.18 -9.15 24.53
CA SER A 203 12.61 -8.89 24.57
C SER A 203 13.26 -9.41 25.84
N SER A 204 14.51 -9.82 25.71
CA SER A 204 15.37 -10.32 26.77
C SER A 204 16.70 -9.57 26.73
N GLN A 205 17.30 -9.36 27.90
CA GLN A 205 18.62 -8.72 28.06
C GLN A 205 19.69 -9.69 28.57
N ASP A 206 19.35 -10.97 28.73
CA ASP A 206 20.18 -12.02 29.35
C ASP A 206 20.37 -13.25 28.44
N GLY A 207 20.39 -13.05 27.13
CA GLY A 207 20.59 -14.11 26.15
C GLY A 207 19.35 -14.99 25.94
N GLY A 208 18.17 -14.43 26.20
CA GLY A 208 16.87 -15.11 26.12
C GLY A 208 16.53 -15.93 27.36
N LEU A 209 17.32 -15.89 28.45
CA LEU A 209 17.09 -16.70 29.66
C LEU A 209 15.79 -16.30 30.35
N THR A 210 15.48 -15.01 30.34
CA THR A 210 14.22 -14.47 30.87
C THR A 210 13.61 -13.43 29.94
N TYR A 211 12.28 -13.34 29.98
CA TYR A 211 11.47 -12.34 29.29
C TYR A 211 10.57 -11.63 30.31
N PRO A 212 11.08 -10.60 31.01
CA PRO A 212 10.41 -10.02 32.18
C PRO A 212 9.04 -9.42 31.88
N GLU A 213 8.87 -8.84 30.68
CA GLU A 213 7.61 -8.23 30.23
C GLU A 213 6.67 -9.24 29.53
N GLY A 214 7.07 -10.50 29.40
CA GLY A 214 6.30 -11.50 28.66
C GLY A 214 6.03 -11.10 27.21
N TRP A 215 4.94 -11.61 26.64
CA TRP A 215 4.49 -11.26 25.29
C TRP A 215 3.66 -9.98 25.28
N ILE A 216 4.09 -9.00 24.48
CA ILE A 216 3.43 -7.71 24.32
C ILE A 216 2.72 -7.70 22.95
N PRO A 217 1.39 -7.50 22.90
CA PRO A 217 0.64 -7.46 21.64
C PRO A 217 1.05 -6.28 20.76
N ILE A 218 1.04 -6.48 19.44
CA ILE A 218 1.25 -5.45 18.43
C ILE A 218 -0.05 -5.25 17.66
N GLY A 219 -0.61 -4.04 17.79
CA GLY A 219 -1.90 -3.68 17.20
C GLY A 219 -3.03 -3.76 18.22
N THR A 220 -4.01 -2.89 18.05
CA THR A 220 -5.26 -2.94 18.81
C THR A 220 -6.23 -3.85 18.08
N ASP A 221 -6.76 -4.87 18.73
CA ASP A 221 -8.07 -5.41 18.32
C ASP A 221 -9.06 -4.25 18.44
N GLY A 222 -9.43 -3.66 17.30
CA GLY A 222 -10.52 -2.69 17.28
C GLY A 222 -11.76 -3.34 17.85
N ALA A 223 -12.53 -2.61 18.65
CA ALA A 223 -13.72 -3.16 19.31
C ALA A 223 -14.59 -3.92 18.29
N THR A 224 -14.67 -5.25 18.42
CA THR A 224 -15.70 -6.03 17.75
C THR A 224 -17.03 -5.58 18.35
N GLY A 225 -17.71 -4.67 17.64
CA GLY A 225 -19.02 -4.18 18.04
C GLY A 225 -19.97 -5.35 18.22
N ALA A 226 -20.77 -5.32 19.30
CA ALA A 226 -21.71 -6.37 19.62
C ALA A 226 -22.68 -6.65 18.45
N THR A 227 -22.60 -7.84 17.86
CA THR A 227 -23.75 -8.41 17.16
C THR A 227 -24.71 -8.93 18.21
N GLY A 228 -25.64 -8.10 18.66
CA GLY A 228 -26.81 -8.56 19.43
C GLY A 228 -27.34 -7.58 20.47
N ILE A 229 -28.67 -7.50 20.56
CA ILE A 229 -29.41 -6.88 21.66
C ILE A 229 -29.23 -7.76 22.90
N SER A 230 -28.30 -7.40 23.80
CA SER A 230 -28.37 -7.65 25.26
C SER A 230 -27.01 -7.34 25.92
N VAL A 231 -27.06 -6.43 26.90
CA VAL A 231 -26.07 -6.05 27.93
C VAL A 231 -24.69 -5.52 27.47
N THR A 232 -24.48 -4.23 27.72
CA THR A 232 -23.18 -3.54 27.65
C THR A 232 -22.21 -4.11 28.69
N GLY A 233 -21.15 -4.79 28.21
CA GLY A 233 -20.00 -5.15 29.04
C GLY A 233 -19.15 -3.93 29.39
N ALA A 234 -18.50 -3.95 30.56
CA ALA A 234 -17.73 -2.82 31.07
C ALA A 234 -16.51 -2.46 30.20
N THR A 235 -16.24 -1.16 30.08
CA THR A 235 -15.06 -0.60 29.39
C THR A 235 -13.77 -1.02 30.10
N GLY A 236 -12.87 -1.69 29.40
CA GLY A 236 -11.51 -1.96 29.88
C GLY A 236 -10.65 -0.69 29.91
N LEU A 237 -9.73 -0.61 30.88
CA LEU A 237 -8.83 0.52 31.08
C LEU A 237 -7.90 0.74 29.89
N ALA A 238 -7.74 2.01 29.50
CA ALA A 238 -6.77 2.44 28.50
C ALA A 238 -5.34 2.41 29.06
N GLY A 239 -4.43 1.82 28.29
CA GLY A 239 -2.97 1.88 28.46
C GLY A 239 -2.33 1.69 27.09
#